data_AF-A0A7W0U4L6-F1
#
_entry.id   AF-A0A7W0U4L6-F1
#
_cell.length_a   1.000
_cell.length_b   1.000
_cell.length_c   1.000
_cell.angle_alpha   90.00
_cell.angle_beta   90.00
_cell.angle_gamma   90.00
#
_symmetry.space_group_name_H-M   'P 1'
#
loop_
_entity.id
_entity.type
_entity.pdbx_description
1 polymer ?
#
loop_
_entity_poly.entity_id
_entity_poly.type
_entity_poly.pdbx_seq_one_letter_code
_entity_poly.pdbx_strand_id
1 'polypeptide(L)'
;MTGTPGNDGICGGVGNDVILGGTGSDRIRGDAGRDQVFGGDGADTVLGGAGADQLNGGAGNDRCDGGAGTDTATTCERIAGVPSSASSRPVLAPRDSSRPKDTPG
;
A
#
# COMPACT_ATOMS: atom_id res chain seq x y z
N MET A 1 5.96 -16.31 7.20
CA MET A 1 6.25 -15.83 8.56
C MET A 1 5.01 -15.16 9.10
N THR A 2 4.72 -15.31 10.39
CA THR A 2 3.53 -14.72 11.02
C THR A 2 3.93 -14.07 12.33
N GLY A 3 3.45 -12.85 12.57
CA GLY A 3 3.49 -12.21 13.88
C GLY A 3 2.53 -12.89 14.85
N THR A 4 2.57 -12.39 16.07
CA THR A 4 1.72 -12.76 17.19
C THR A 4 0.66 -11.68 17.41
N PRO A 5 -0.34 -11.89 18.28
CA PRO A 5 -1.18 -10.78 18.71
C PRO A 5 -0.34 -9.74 19.48
N GLY A 6 -0.40 -8.48 19.08
CA GLY A 6 0.34 -7.37 19.68
C GLY A 6 1.15 -6.60 18.65
N ASN A 7 1.97 -5.66 19.11
CA ASN A 7 2.81 -4.87 18.22
C ASN A 7 4.12 -5.61 17.94
N ASP A 8 4.33 -6.02 16.70
CA ASP A 8 5.49 -6.80 16.30
C ASP A 8 6.48 -6.03 15.42
N GLY A 9 7.73 -6.50 15.44
CA GLY A 9 8.77 -6.12 14.50
C GLY A 9 9.16 -7.34 13.66
N ILE A 10 8.83 -7.34 12.38
CA ILE A 10 9.00 -8.50 11.49
C ILE A 10 9.89 -8.11 10.31
N CYS A 11 10.89 -8.95 10.01
CA CYS A 11 11.76 -8.81 8.85
C CYS A 11 11.77 -10.11 8.04
N GLY A 12 11.48 -10.05 6.73
CA GLY A 12 11.56 -11.17 5.78
C GLY A 12 13.00 -11.54 5.45
N GLY A 13 13.81 -10.54 5.10
CA GLY A 13 15.22 -10.70 4.82
C GLY A 13 15.49 -10.86 3.33
N VAL A 14 16.34 -11.81 2.96
CA VAL A 14 16.64 -12.06 1.53
C VAL A 14 15.79 -13.23 1.05
N GLY A 15 15.11 -13.06 -0.07
CA GLY A 15 14.27 -14.07 -0.69
C GLY A 15 12.89 -13.54 -0.99
N ASN A 16 12.02 -14.40 -1.51
CA ASN A 16 10.62 -14.05 -1.71
C ASN A 16 9.85 -14.49 -0.47
N ASP A 17 9.42 -13.55 0.35
CA ASP A 17 8.79 -13.84 1.62
C ASP A 17 7.28 -13.67 1.58
N VAL A 18 6.61 -14.41 2.47
CA VAL A 18 5.19 -14.21 2.80
C VAL A 18 5.12 -13.86 4.27
N ILE A 19 4.68 -12.64 4.58
CA ILE A 19 4.67 -12.08 5.92
C ILE A 19 3.25 -11.68 6.31
N LEU A 20 2.81 -12.10 7.50
CA LEU A 20 1.55 -11.68 8.11
C LEU A 20 1.85 -11.03 9.46
N GLY A 21 1.43 -9.77 9.68
CA GLY A 21 1.61 -9.03 10.94
C GLY A 21 0.70 -9.57 12.03
N GLY A 22 -0.61 -9.58 11.77
CA GLY A 22 -1.60 -10.16 12.67
C GLY A 22 -2.51 -9.08 13.23
N THR A 23 -2.53 -8.91 14.54
CA THR A 23 -3.32 -7.85 15.18
C THR A 23 -2.39 -6.98 16.00
N GLY A 24 -2.53 -5.65 15.93
CA GLY A 24 -1.65 -4.72 16.63
C GLY A 24 -1.08 -3.69 15.67
N SER A 25 -0.20 -2.83 16.17
CA SER A 25 0.53 -1.88 15.34
C SER A 25 1.90 -2.44 15.01
N ASP A 26 2.02 -3.05 13.84
CA ASP A 26 3.20 -3.78 13.43
C ASP A 26 4.18 -2.93 12.63
N ARG A 27 5.46 -3.31 12.71
CA ARG A 27 6.53 -2.80 11.84
C ARG A 27 7.08 -3.96 11.02
N ILE A 28 6.75 -3.97 9.75
CA ILE A 28 7.07 -5.09 8.85
C ILE A 28 8.02 -4.62 7.75
N ARG A 29 9.05 -5.41 7.48
CA ARG A 29 9.99 -5.21 6.39
C ARG A 29 10.13 -6.48 5.53
N GLY A 30 9.92 -6.38 4.22
CA GLY A 30 10.18 -7.45 3.25
C GLY A 30 11.68 -7.65 3.02
N ASP A 31 12.42 -6.53 2.87
CA ASP A 31 13.84 -6.46 2.53
C ASP A 31 14.12 -6.74 1.05
N ALA A 32 14.72 -7.87 0.67
CA ALA A 32 15.16 -8.08 -0.72
C ALA A 32 14.51 -9.30 -1.35
N GLY A 33 13.74 -9.09 -2.42
CA GLY A 33 13.07 -10.13 -3.18
C GLY A 33 11.65 -9.70 -3.49
N ARG A 34 10.84 -10.63 -4.01
CA ARG A 34 9.44 -10.37 -4.32
C ARG A 34 8.58 -10.82 -3.15
N ASP A 35 8.15 -9.85 -2.34
CA ASP A 35 7.48 -10.14 -1.08
C ASP A 35 5.97 -9.99 -1.16
N GLN A 36 5.28 -10.74 -0.29
CA GLN A 36 3.86 -10.62 -0.02
C GLN A 36 3.69 -10.30 1.46
N VAL A 37 3.26 -9.08 1.76
CA VAL A 37 3.15 -8.58 3.12
C VAL A 37 1.72 -8.19 3.44
N PHE A 38 1.20 -8.71 4.55
CA PHE A 38 -0.11 -8.42 5.09
C PHE A 38 0.08 -7.86 6.51
N GLY A 39 -0.30 -6.61 6.76
CA GLY A 39 -0.24 -5.98 8.09
C GLY A 39 -1.24 -6.62 9.04
N GLY A 40 -2.52 -6.55 8.68
CA GLY A 40 -3.59 -7.19 9.43
C GLY A 40 -4.46 -6.15 10.11
N ASP A 41 -4.87 -6.38 11.36
CA ASP A 41 -5.69 -5.40 12.09
C ASP A 41 -4.79 -4.45 12.88
N GLY A 42 -4.96 -3.15 12.72
CA GLY A 42 -4.29 -2.14 13.53
C GLY A 42 -3.71 -1.01 12.68
N ALA A 43 -2.70 -0.33 13.19
CA ALA A 43 -2.05 0.76 12.46
C ALA A 43 -0.62 0.34 12.16
N ASP A 44 -0.42 -0.21 10.97
CA ASP A 44 0.82 -0.89 10.59
C ASP A 44 1.78 0.03 9.84
N THR A 45 3.06 -0.30 9.88
CA THR A 45 4.08 0.28 9.00
C THR A 45 4.74 -0.83 8.21
N VAL A 46 4.54 -0.82 6.89
CA VAL A 46 5.01 -1.87 5.99
C VAL A 46 6.03 -1.30 5.01
N LEU A 47 7.21 -1.90 4.94
CA LEU A 47 8.28 -1.56 4.01
C LEU A 47 8.55 -2.78 3.12
N GLY A 48 8.26 -2.71 1.82
CA GLY A 48 8.53 -3.78 0.85
C GLY A 48 10.03 -4.02 0.72
N GLY A 49 10.74 -3.03 0.18
CA GLY A 49 12.19 -3.06 0.09
C GLY A 49 12.63 -3.08 -1.37
N ALA A 50 13.48 -4.02 -1.78
CA ALA A 50 13.91 -4.15 -3.16
C ALA A 50 13.22 -5.34 -3.81
N GLY A 51 12.51 -5.12 -4.91
CA GLY A 51 11.85 -6.18 -5.66
C GLY A 51 10.52 -5.74 -6.25
N ALA A 52 9.58 -6.65 -6.40
CA ALA A 52 8.27 -6.31 -6.95
C ALA A 52 7.21 -6.79 -5.97
N ASP A 53 6.87 -5.93 -5.03
CA ASP A 53 6.21 -6.34 -3.80
C ASP A 53 4.69 -6.20 -3.85
N GLN A 54 4.02 -7.01 -3.04
CA GLN A 54 2.58 -6.97 -2.81
C GLN A 54 2.33 -6.67 -1.34
N LEU A 55 1.91 -5.44 -1.06
CA LEU A 55 1.67 -4.94 0.29
C LEU A 55 0.16 -4.76 0.53
N ASN A 56 -0.31 -5.24 1.66
CA ASN A 56 -1.67 -5.07 2.14
C ASN A 56 -1.60 -4.57 3.58
N GLY A 57 -2.02 -3.34 3.83
CA GLY A 57 -2.04 -2.76 5.17
C GLY A 57 -3.00 -3.55 6.07
N GLY A 58 -4.23 -3.69 5.61
CA GLY A 58 -5.26 -4.46 6.28
C GLY A 58 -6.34 -3.51 6.81
N ALA A 59 -6.75 -3.70 8.06
CA ALA A 59 -7.76 -2.87 8.69
C ALA A 59 -7.11 -1.84 9.61
N GLY A 60 -7.24 -0.57 9.25
CA GLY A 60 -6.83 0.56 10.08
C GLY A 60 -6.06 1.58 9.27
N ASN A 61 -5.21 2.35 9.96
CA ASN A 61 -4.48 3.46 9.34
C ASN A 61 -3.05 3.02 9.07
N ASP A 62 -2.86 2.38 7.93
CA ASP A 62 -1.61 1.69 7.60
C ASP A 62 -0.68 2.55 6.76
N ARG A 63 0.61 2.47 7.01
CA ARG A 63 1.64 3.26 6.35
C ARG A 63 2.53 2.31 5.53
N CYS A 64 2.35 2.27 4.21
CA CYS A 64 3.12 1.35 3.36
C CYS A 64 4.06 2.08 2.39
N ASP A 65 5.29 1.57 2.27
CA ASP A 65 6.29 1.94 1.28
C ASP A 65 6.70 0.69 0.48
N GLY A 66 6.55 0.74 -0.84
CA GLY A 66 6.98 -0.35 -1.73
C GLY A 66 8.50 -0.46 -1.82
N GLY A 67 9.21 0.66 -1.71
CA GLY A 67 10.64 0.70 -1.96
C GLY A 67 10.98 0.69 -3.47
N ALA A 68 11.99 -0.09 -3.84
CA ALA A 68 12.53 -0.12 -5.19
C ALA A 68 11.91 -1.24 -6.01
N GLY A 69 11.29 -0.86 -7.13
CA GLY A 69 10.78 -1.75 -8.16
C GLY A 69 9.32 -1.45 -8.48
N THR A 70 8.58 -2.46 -8.95
CA THR A 70 7.18 -2.27 -9.34
C THR A 70 6.28 -2.93 -8.31
N ASP A 71 5.72 -2.11 -7.43
CA ASP A 71 4.99 -2.59 -6.27
C ASP A 71 3.50 -2.33 -6.39
N THR A 72 2.74 -3.13 -5.65
CA THR A 72 1.31 -2.96 -5.47
C THR A 72 1.01 -2.85 -3.98
N ALA A 73 0.26 -1.83 -3.60
CA ALA A 73 -0.15 -1.60 -2.22
C ALA A 73 -1.67 -1.41 -2.16
N THR A 74 -2.34 -2.17 -1.31
CA THR A 74 -3.78 -2.08 -1.04
C THR A 74 -3.98 -1.74 0.44
N THR A 75 -5.10 -1.08 0.76
CA THR A 75 -5.48 -0.71 2.15
C THR A 75 -4.42 0.08 2.92
N CYS A 76 -3.48 0.72 2.21
CA CYS A 76 -2.42 1.54 2.80
C CYS A 76 -2.63 3.03 2.55
N GLU A 77 -2.46 3.84 3.60
CA GLU A 77 -2.17 5.26 3.52
C GLU A 77 -0.71 5.45 3.07
N ARG A 78 -0.52 5.69 1.77
CA ARG A 78 0.80 5.69 1.11
C ARG A 78 1.89 6.52 1.82
N ILE A 79 3.05 5.90 2.03
CA ILE A 79 4.35 6.57 2.14
C ILE A 79 4.83 6.88 0.73
N ALA A 80 5.41 8.06 0.50
CA ALA A 80 5.90 8.44 -0.82
C ALA A 80 6.95 7.43 -1.34
N GLY A 81 6.64 6.73 -2.45
CA GLY A 81 7.55 5.74 -3.05
C GLY A 81 6.96 4.93 -4.21
N VAL A 82 5.66 4.62 -4.18
CA VAL A 82 5.02 3.80 -5.21
C VAL A 82 4.68 4.62 -6.48
N PRO A 83 5.13 4.26 -7.69
CA PRO A 83 4.42 4.63 -8.91
C PRO A 83 3.11 3.83 -8.92
N SER A 84 2.01 4.46 -8.52
CA SER A 84 0.70 3.84 -8.49
C SER A 84 0.30 3.43 -9.92
N SER A 85 0.41 2.14 -10.25
CA SER A 85 -0.47 1.54 -11.25
C SER A 85 -1.89 1.34 -10.70
N ALA A 86 -2.16 1.78 -9.47
CA ALA A 86 -3.50 2.03 -9.00
C ALA A 86 -4.09 3.17 -9.86
N SER A 87 -4.97 2.78 -10.78
CA SER A 87 -5.94 3.63 -11.43
C SER A 87 -6.56 4.57 -10.41
N SER A 88 -5.95 5.75 -10.27
CA SER A 88 -6.58 6.88 -9.62
C SER A 88 -7.71 7.27 -10.55
N ARG A 89 -8.89 6.67 -10.35
CA ARG A 89 -10.11 7.23 -10.91
C ARG A 89 -10.12 8.69 -10.43
N PRO A 90 -10.03 9.68 -11.33
CA PRO A 90 -10.12 11.06 -10.89
C PRO A 90 -11.47 11.20 -10.20
N VAL A 91 -11.45 11.72 -8.97
CA VAL A 91 -12.65 12.20 -8.30
C VAL A 91 -13.37 13.08 -9.31
N LEU A 92 -14.57 12.67 -9.70
CA LEU A 92 -15.42 13.39 -10.64
C LEU A 92 -15.48 14.85 -10.18
N ALA A 93 -14.80 15.74 -10.91
CA ALA A 93 -15.01 17.17 -10.73
C ALA A 93 -16.51 17.43 -10.88
N PRO A 94 -17.13 18.28 -10.05
CA PRO A 94 -18.54 18.59 -10.19
C PRO A 94 -18.77 19.07 -11.63
N ARG A 95 -19.86 18.61 -12.26
CA ARG A 95 -20.26 19.02 -13.61
C ARG A 95 -20.44 20.54 -13.61
N ASP A 96 -19.39 21.28 -13.95
CA ASP A 96 -19.53 22.69 -14.27
C ASP A 96 -20.40 22.77 -15.52
N SER A 97 -21.56 23.38 -15.33
CA SER A 97 -22.68 23.39 -16.26
C SER A 97 -22.51 24.48 -17.31
N SER A 98 -21.31 24.65 -17.84
CA SER A 98 -21.05 25.57 -18.95
C SER A 98 -21.43 24.91 -20.28
N ARG A 99 -22.75 24.83 -20.54
CA ARG A 99 -23.27 24.76 -21.91
C ARG A 99 -22.80 26.01 -22.66
N PRO A 100 -22.13 25.89 -23.82
CA PRO A 100 -22.09 27.00 -24.76
C PRO A 100 -23.48 27.15 -25.38
N LYS A 101 -24.13 28.31 -25.20
CA LYS A 101 -25.20 28.73 -26.10
C LYS A 101 -24.54 29.31 -27.34
N ASP A 102 -24.10 28.44 -28.24
CA ASP A 102 -23.77 28.85 -29.60
C ASP A 102 -25.05 28.81 -30.43
N THR A 103 -25.68 29.97 -30.56
CA THR A 103 -26.55 30.28 -31.70
C THR A 103 -26.23 31.68 -32.20
N PRO A 104 -25.48 31.81 -33.31
CA PRO A 104 -25.58 32.96 -34.18
C PRO A 104 -26.52 32.62 -35.35
N GLY A 105 -27.69 33.27 -35.36
CA GLY A 105 -28.68 33.25 -36.44
C GLY A 105 -29.62 34.43 -36.26
#